data_AF-A1VWG5-F1
#
_entry.id   AF-A1VWG5-F1
#
_cell.length_a   1.000
_cell.length_b   1.000
_cell.length_c   1.000
_cell.angle_alpha   90.00
_cell.angle_beta   90.00
_cell.angle_gamma   90.00
#
_symmetry.space_group_name_H-M   'P 1'
#
loop_
_entity.id
_entity.type
_entity.pdbx_description
1 polymer ?
#
loop_
_entity_poly.entity_id
_entity_poly.type
_entity_poly.pdbx_seq_one_letter_code
_entity_poly.pdbx_strand_id
1 'polypeptide(L)'
;MKTTLTTGVTTEQLVAAGGNFWTNNARAQRFYFNDLDSLFGLKCSYYKTGNVFSATLDGDVISNGLARRILSDVGTLKVYFDMADLSLHIKSGNFRMSENYDYESILTEALLAHANLTIA
;
A
#
# COMPACT_ATOMS: atom_id res chain seq x y z
N MET A 1 -3.79 -8.61 -7.15
CA MET A 1 -2.75 -9.68 -7.27
C MET A 1 -2.46 -10.34 -5.92
N LYS A 2 -1.86 -11.54 -5.92
CA LYS A 2 -1.34 -12.24 -4.73
C LYS A 2 0.15 -12.56 -4.95
N THR A 3 1.00 -12.24 -3.98
CA THR A 3 2.44 -12.52 -4.00
C THR A 3 2.81 -13.33 -2.76
N THR A 4 3.35 -14.54 -2.93
CA THR A 4 3.73 -15.45 -1.82
C THR A 4 5.22 -15.34 -1.53
N LEU A 5 5.60 -15.37 -0.24
CA LEU A 5 6.98 -15.20 0.21
C LEU A 5 7.62 -16.51 0.70
N THR A 6 8.93 -16.62 0.54
CA THR A 6 9.74 -17.65 1.19
C THR A 6 9.69 -17.44 2.71
N THR A 7 9.30 -18.47 3.44
CA THR A 7 9.13 -18.52 4.90
C THR A 7 10.17 -17.72 5.68
N GLY A 8 9.74 -17.05 6.76
CA GLY A 8 10.62 -16.25 7.63
C GLY A 8 10.10 -14.86 8.01
N VAL A 9 8.92 -14.48 7.49
CA VAL A 9 8.28 -13.19 7.81
C VAL A 9 7.83 -13.17 9.28
N THR A 10 8.32 -12.19 10.04
CA THR A 10 7.90 -12.00 11.44
C THR A 10 6.83 -10.92 11.56
N THR A 11 6.09 -10.98 12.66
CA THR A 11 5.08 -9.96 13.00
C THR A 11 5.70 -8.59 13.19
N GLU A 12 6.91 -8.53 13.75
CA GLU A 12 7.66 -7.29 14.00
C GLU A 12 8.04 -6.61 12.69
N GLN A 13 8.44 -7.37 11.67
CA GLN A 13 8.77 -6.82 10.34
C GLN A 13 7.54 -6.18 9.70
N LEU A 14 6.39 -6.84 9.77
CA LEU A 14 5.15 -6.34 9.17
C LEU A 14 4.64 -5.08 9.90
N VAL A 15 4.73 -5.05 11.23
CA VAL A 15 4.39 -3.85 12.02
C VAL A 15 5.36 -2.70 11.73
N ALA A 16 6.66 -2.98 11.66
CA ALA A 16 7.68 -1.98 11.33
C ALA A 16 7.46 -1.37 9.92
N ALA A 17 6.93 -2.15 8.99
CA ALA A 17 6.54 -1.69 7.65
C ALA A 17 5.19 -0.95 7.60
N GLY A 18 4.58 -0.64 8.75
CA GLY A 18 3.30 0.09 8.85
C GLY A 18 2.05 -0.79 8.82
N GLY A 19 2.22 -2.10 9.01
CA GLY A 19 1.13 -3.07 9.06
C GLY A 19 0.32 -2.98 10.35
N ASN A 20 -1.00 -2.82 10.20
CA ASN A 20 -1.95 -2.83 11.32
C ASN A 20 -2.44 -4.26 11.54
N PHE A 21 -2.12 -4.84 12.70
CA PHE A 21 -2.52 -6.19 13.05
C PHE A 21 -4.04 -6.32 13.18
N TRP A 22 -4.57 -7.36 12.56
CA TRP A 22 -5.97 -7.75 12.63
C TRP A 22 -6.07 -9.26 12.83
N THR A 23 -6.96 -9.67 13.71
CA THR A 23 -7.29 -11.08 13.94
C THR A 23 -8.79 -11.28 14.04
N ASN A 24 -9.26 -12.47 13.69
CA ASN A 24 -10.63 -12.89 13.95
C ASN A 24 -10.69 -14.15 14.83
N ASN A 25 -11.90 -14.49 15.28
CA ASN A 25 -12.16 -15.70 16.09
C ASN A 25 -11.80 -17.01 15.35
N ALA A 26 -11.60 -16.96 14.03
CA ALA A 26 -11.19 -18.08 13.18
C ALA A 26 -9.67 -18.17 12.96
N ARG A 27 -8.86 -17.46 13.76
CA ARG A 27 -7.38 -17.46 13.76
C ARG A 27 -6.71 -16.89 12.51
N ALA A 28 -7.44 -16.20 11.63
CA ALA A 28 -6.80 -15.47 10.55
C ALA A 28 -6.00 -14.30 11.14
N GLN A 29 -4.71 -14.21 10.85
CA GLN A 29 -3.83 -13.13 11.28
C GLN A 29 -3.43 -12.32 10.04
N ARG A 30 -3.85 -11.07 9.98
CA ARG A 30 -3.59 -10.17 8.85
C ARG A 30 -2.93 -8.87 9.31
N PHE A 31 -2.15 -8.28 8.42
CA PHE A 31 -1.54 -6.98 8.62
C PHE A 31 -1.98 -6.06 7.48
N TYR A 32 -2.81 -5.06 7.78
CA TYR A 32 -3.32 -4.11 6.78
C TYR A 32 -2.41 -2.88 6.66
N PHE A 33 -2.08 -2.51 5.42
CA PHE A 33 -1.27 -1.34 5.12
C PHE A 33 -2.18 -0.22 4.60
N ASN A 34 -2.26 0.88 5.35
CA ASN A 34 -3.19 1.98 5.08
C ASN A 34 -2.49 3.22 4.50
N ASP A 35 -1.18 3.35 4.69
CA ASP A 35 -0.36 4.49 4.21
C ASP A 35 0.12 4.25 2.76
N LEU A 36 -0.83 3.91 1.89
CA LEU A 36 -0.56 3.45 0.53
C LEU A 36 -0.05 4.56 -0.39
N ASP A 37 -0.48 5.80 -0.15
CA ASP A 37 0.03 6.98 -0.85
C ASP A 37 1.52 7.18 -0.57
N SER A 38 1.95 7.07 0.69
CA SER A 38 3.37 7.14 1.04
C SER A 38 4.17 5.97 0.45
N LEU A 39 3.63 4.75 0.50
CA LEU A 39 4.25 3.55 -0.11
C LEU A 39 4.35 3.65 -1.63
N PHE A 40 3.42 4.35 -2.28
CA PHE A 40 3.46 4.65 -3.70
C PHE A 40 4.42 5.80 -4.05
N GLY A 41 5.08 6.39 -3.05
CA GLY A 41 6.00 7.52 -3.26
C GLY A 41 5.32 8.88 -3.39
N LEU A 42 4.00 8.95 -3.20
CA LEU A 42 3.24 10.20 -3.25
C LEU A 42 3.37 10.94 -1.91
N LYS A 43 3.76 12.22 -1.99
CA LYS A 43 3.73 13.14 -0.85
C LYS A 43 2.91 14.37 -1.19
N CYS A 44 1.92 14.67 -0.36
CA CYS A 44 1.04 15.82 -0.53
C CYS A 44 1.15 16.77 0.67
N SER A 45 1.18 18.08 0.38
CA SER A 45 0.90 19.12 1.37
C SER A 45 -0.50 19.67 1.13
N TYR A 46 -1.20 20.05 2.19
CA TYR A 46 -2.61 20.45 2.10
C TYR A 46 -2.83 21.86 2.65
N TYR A 47 -3.77 22.57 2.03
CA TYR A 47 -4.39 23.74 2.65
C TYR A 47 -5.25 23.32 3.84
N LYS A 48 -5.61 24.28 4.70
CA LYS A 48 -6.56 24.07 5.83
C LYS A 48 -7.93 23.55 5.39
N THR A 49 -8.28 23.71 4.12
CA THR A 49 -9.52 23.21 3.52
C THR A 49 -9.45 21.73 3.11
N GLY A 50 -8.29 21.09 3.21
CA GLY A 50 -8.05 19.72 2.72
C GLY A 50 -7.71 19.64 1.23
N ASN A 51 -7.63 20.77 0.52
CA ASN A 51 -7.17 20.78 -0.86
C ASN A 51 -5.66 20.58 -0.93
N VAL A 52 -5.19 19.81 -1.91
CA VAL A 52 -3.75 19.66 -2.20
C VAL A 52 -3.17 21.02 -2.58
N PHE A 53 -2.16 21.46 -1.82
CA PHE A 53 -1.36 22.65 -2.06
C PHE A 53 -0.22 22.36 -3.02
N SER A 54 0.53 21.29 -2.75
CA SER A 54 1.64 20.81 -3.57
C SER A 54 1.76 19.30 -3.46
N ALA A 55 2.29 18.65 -4.48
CA ALA A 55 2.51 17.21 -4.50
C ALA A 55 3.81 16.84 -5.20
N THR A 56 4.46 15.78 -4.69
CA THR A 56 5.61 15.14 -5.33
C THR A 56 5.36 13.64 -5.45
N LEU A 57 5.80 13.02 -6.54
CA LEU A 57 5.86 11.57 -6.72
C LEU A 57 7.32 11.17 -6.89
N ASP A 58 7.83 10.29 -6.03
CA ASP A 58 9.24 9.87 -6.01
C ASP A 58 10.25 11.03 -5.98
N GLY A 59 9.84 12.17 -5.40
CA GLY A 59 10.64 13.39 -5.28
C GLY A 59 10.41 14.40 -6.40
N ASP A 60 9.76 14.02 -7.50
CA ASP A 60 9.46 14.91 -8.62
C ASP A 60 8.13 15.63 -8.43
N VAL A 61 8.09 16.94 -8.73
CA VAL A 61 6.87 17.75 -8.61
C VAL A 61 5.83 17.28 -9.64
N ILE A 62 4.64 16.97 -9.16
CA ILE A 62 3.49 16.61 -10.01
C ILE A 62 2.35 17.60 -9.87
N SER A 63 1.42 17.59 -10.83
CA SER A 63 0.21 18.42 -10.73
C SER A 63 -0.71 17.95 -9.60
N ASN A 64 -1.39 18.89 -8.94
CA ASN A 64 -2.41 18.59 -7.93
C ASN A 64 -3.60 17.78 -8.50
N GLY A 65 -3.80 17.82 -9.82
CA GLY A 65 -4.80 16.98 -10.50
C GLY A 65 -4.39 15.51 -10.52
N LEU A 66 -3.14 15.23 -10.88
CA LEU A 66 -2.59 13.87 -10.86
C LEU A 66 -2.54 13.31 -9.44
N ALA A 67 -2.08 14.11 -8.47
CA ALA A 67 -2.04 13.69 -7.07
C ALA A 67 -3.41 13.24 -6.54
N ARG A 68 -4.50 13.97 -6.87
CA ARG A 68 -5.87 13.60 -6.46
C ARG A 68 -6.35 12.31 -7.11
N ARG A 69 -5.95 12.03 -8.36
CA ARG A 69 -6.30 10.77 -9.05
C ARG A 69 -5.59 9.59 -8.41
N ILE A 70 -4.29 9.72 -8.15
CA ILE A 70 -3.51 8.72 -7.43
C ILE A 70 -4.10 8.48 -6.04
N LEU A 71 -4.39 9.53 -5.25
CA LEU A 71 -5.05 9.42 -3.95
C LEU A 71 -6.39 8.68 -4.02
N SER A 72 -7.19 8.97 -5.06
CA SER A 72 -8.45 8.27 -5.30
C SER A 72 -8.23 6.80 -5.63
N ASP A 73 -7.26 6.48 -6.49
CA ASP A 73 -6.95 5.12 -6.91
C ASP A 73 -6.45 4.29 -5.71
N VAL A 74 -5.40 4.75 -5.01
CA VAL A 74 -4.84 4.04 -3.84
C VAL A 74 -5.83 3.94 -2.69
N GLY A 75 -6.70 4.94 -2.50
CA GLY A 75 -7.76 4.93 -1.49
C GLY A 75 -8.82 3.85 -1.71
N THR A 76 -8.93 3.29 -2.92
CA THR A 76 -9.84 2.17 -3.22
C THR A 76 -9.18 0.80 -3.08
N LEU A 77 -7.87 0.76 -2.86
CA LEU A 77 -7.12 -0.47 -2.67
C LEU A 77 -7.20 -0.95 -1.21
N LYS A 78 -7.23 -2.26 -1.05
CA LYS A 78 -7.06 -2.95 0.23
C LYS A 78 -5.82 -3.82 0.11
N VAL A 79 -4.79 -3.44 0.86
CA VAL A 79 -3.51 -4.14 0.88
C VAL A 79 -3.31 -4.78 2.24
N TYR A 80 -3.11 -6.09 2.26
CA TYR A 80 -2.85 -6.81 3.51
C TYR A 80 -1.94 -8.02 3.31
N PHE A 81 -1.12 -8.31 4.30
CA PHE A 81 -0.40 -9.56 4.40
C PHE A 81 -1.22 -10.57 5.20
N ASP A 82 -1.36 -11.80 4.71
CA ASP A 82 -2.04 -12.89 5.42
C ASP A 82 -1.02 -13.92 5.89
N MET A 83 -0.91 -14.10 7.21
CA MET A 83 0.05 -15.01 7.83
C MET A 83 -0.29 -16.48 7.58
N ALA A 84 -1.54 -16.81 7.24
CA ALA A 84 -1.96 -18.19 7.01
C ALA A 84 -1.40 -18.75 5.69
N ASP A 85 -1.29 -17.90 4.66
CA ASP A 85 -0.79 -18.27 3.35
C ASP A 85 0.52 -17.56 2.96
N LEU A 86 1.14 -16.85 3.90
CA LEU A 86 2.38 -16.09 3.75
C LEU A 86 2.41 -15.23 2.48
N SER A 87 1.31 -14.54 2.23
CA SER A 87 1.16 -13.79 0.99
C SER A 87 0.66 -12.37 1.19
N LEU A 88 1.14 -11.48 0.34
CA LEU A 88 0.61 -10.13 0.16
C LEU A 88 -0.59 -10.19 -0.78
N HIS A 89 -1.70 -9.60 -0.35
CA HIS A 89 -2.93 -9.48 -1.11
C HIS A 89 -3.19 -8.00 -1.40
N ILE A 90 -3.36 -7.68 -2.68
CA ILE A 90 -3.82 -6.37 -3.14
C ILE A 90 -5.16 -6.58 -3.82
N LYS A 91 -6.19 -5.91 -3.30
CA LYS A 91 -7.56 -5.96 -3.82
C LYS A 91 -8.05 -4.57 -4.13
N SER A 92 -8.44 -4.32 -5.37
CA SER A 92 -9.21 -3.13 -5.72
C SER A 92 -10.68 -3.31 -5.35
N GLY A 93 -11.34 -2.23 -4.95
CA GLY A 93 -12.80 -2.18 -4.96
C GLY A 93 -13.37 -2.30 -6.38
N ASN A 94 -14.70 -2.12 -6.52
CA ASN A 94 -15.37 -2.07 -7.83
C ASN A 94 -15.08 -0.77 -8.63
N PHE A 95 -13.98 -0.09 -8.32
CA PHE A 95 -13.58 1.17 -8.93
C PHE A 95 -12.65 0.90 -10.10
N ARG A 96 -12.85 1.62 -11.21
CA ARG A 96 -11.89 1.62 -12.32
C ARG A 96 -10.80 2.61 -11.99
N MET A 97 -9.56 2.13 -11.93
CA MET A 97 -8.40 2.99 -11.73
C MET A 97 -8.40 4.12 -12.77
N SER A 98 -8.20 5.33 -12.30
CA SER A 98 -8.21 6.53 -13.13
C SER A 98 -6.91 6.69 -13.92
N GLU A 99 -5.82 6.12 -13.41
CA GLU A 99 -4.52 6.09 -14.06
C GLU A 99 -4.06 4.65 -14.38
N ASN A 100 -3.29 4.50 -15.45
CA ASN A 100 -2.72 3.22 -15.90
C ASN A 100 -1.41 2.88 -15.18
N TYR A 101 -1.30 3.18 -13.88
CA TYR A 101 -0.17 2.69 -13.09
C TYR A 101 -0.40 1.24 -12.72
N ASP A 102 0.68 0.45 -12.73
CA ASP A 102 0.66 -0.88 -12.12
C ASP A 102 0.81 -0.75 -10.60
N TYR A 103 -0.25 -0.25 -9.96
CA TYR A 103 -0.31 -0.06 -8.51
C TYR A 103 0.00 -1.35 -7.76
N GLU A 104 -0.40 -2.50 -8.31
CA GLU A 104 -0.18 -3.79 -7.65
C GLU A 104 1.31 -4.14 -7.58
N SER A 105 2.04 -3.97 -8.69
CA SER A 105 3.49 -4.22 -8.71
C SER A 105 4.25 -3.19 -7.87
N ILE A 106 3.96 -1.90 -8.04
CA ILE A 106 4.66 -0.82 -7.33
C ILE A 106 4.51 -0.97 -5.81
N LEU A 107 3.28 -1.20 -5.33
CA LEU A 107 3.02 -1.36 -3.89
C LEU A 107 3.62 -2.66 -3.35
N THR A 108 3.65 -3.72 -4.15
CA THR A 108 4.31 -4.98 -3.77
C THR A 108 5.80 -4.73 -3.56
N GLU A 109 6.48 -4.12 -4.53
CA GLU A 109 7.91 -3.82 -4.45
C GLU A 109 8.24 -2.92 -3.26
N ALA A 110 7.47 -1.85 -3.06
CA ALA A 110 7.65 -0.94 -1.94
C ALA A 110 7.53 -1.68 -0.59
N LEU A 111 6.48 -2.48 -0.41
CA LEU A 111 6.27 -3.21 0.85
C LEU A 111 7.37 -4.24 1.12
N LEU A 112 7.84 -4.94 0.09
CA LEU A 112 8.94 -5.89 0.25
C LEU A 112 10.23 -5.19 0.66
N ALA A 113 10.52 -4.02 0.08
CA ALA A 113 11.66 -3.21 0.45
C ALA A 113 11.55 -2.70 1.90
N HIS A 114 10.38 -2.18 2.29
CA HIS A 114 10.15 -1.65 3.65
C HIS A 114 10.19 -2.73 4.74
N ALA A 115 9.66 -3.92 4.46
CA ALA A 115 9.61 -5.03 5.40
C ALA A 115 10.87 -5.93 5.36
N ASN A 116 11.85 -5.63 4.50
CA ASN A 116 13.03 -6.45 4.23
C ASN A 116 12.66 -7.91 3.91
N LEU A 117 11.67 -8.10 3.03
CA LEU A 117 11.14 -9.41 2.67
C LEU A 117 11.64 -9.87 1.30
N THR A 118 11.74 -11.18 1.11
CA THR A 118 12.18 -11.80 -0.15
C THR A 118 11.09 -12.71 -0.71
N ILE A 119 10.85 -12.62 -2.01
CA ILE A 119 9.88 -13.45 -2.75
C ILE A 119 10.49 -14.85 -2.98
N ALA A 120 9.63 -15.87 -2.98
CA ALA A 120 9.99 -17.25 -3.27
C ALA A 120 10.34 -17.51 -4.74
#